data_AF-A0A645HDB8-F1
#
_entry.id   AF-A0A645HDB8-F1
#
_cell.length_a   1.000
_cell.length_b   1.000
_cell.length_c   1.000
_cell.angle_alpha   90.00
_cell.angle_beta   90.00
_cell.angle_gamma   90.00
#
_symmetry.space_group_name_H-M   'P 1'
#
loop_
_entity.id
_entity.type
_entity.pdbx_description
1 polymer ?
#
loop_
_entity_poly.entity_id
_entity_poly.type
_entity_poly.pdbx_seq_one_letter_code
_entity_poly.pdbx_strand_id
1 'polypeptide(L)'
;MIHAPEGIAPDHTELVALGTKSIAEVRTMLAENLIVDEVAAATYQAYRATRDRISVVLVSSGIDSVEAKRIGAYACTSLGEALGIAQGLTTGNDIGILPYGADVIIEISK
;
A
#
# COMPACT_ATOMS: atom_id res chain seq x y z
N MET A 1 -4.79 -11.28 8.26
CA MET A 1 -5.23 -11.41 6.86
C MET A 1 -6.30 -10.36 6.64
N ILE A 2 -6.25 -9.62 5.54
CA ILE A 2 -7.29 -8.65 5.17
C ILE A 2 -8.09 -9.27 4.05
N HIS A 3 -9.40 -9.43 4.22
CA HIS A 3 -10.24 -10.09 3.19
C HIS A 3 -10.33 -9.26 1.91
N ALA A 4 -10.61 -7.96 2.02
CA ALA A 4 -10.71 -6.98 0.92
C ALA A 4 -11.35 -7.55 -0.36
N PRO A 5 -12.59 -8.09 -0.30
CA PRO A 5 -13.21 -8.77 -1.44
C PRO A 5 -13.48 -7.84 -2.63
N GLU A 6 -13.59 -6.53 -2.39
CA GLU A 6 -13.74 -5.50 -3.42
C GLU A 6 -12.39 -4.96 -3.96
N GLY A 7 -11.26 -5.50 -3.48
CA GLY A 7 -9.92 -5.11 -3.92
C GLY A 7 -9.37 -3.88 -3.19
N ILE A 8 -8.55 -3.10 -3.91
CA ILE A 8 -7.84 -1.95 -3.33
C ILE A 8 -8.67 -0.68 -3.48
N ALA A 9 -9.03 -0.08 -2.34
CA ALA A 9 -9.69 1.23 -2.26
C ALA A 9 -10.88 1.37 -3.23
N PRO A 10 -11.93 0.53 -3.09
CA PRO A 10 -13.02 0.46 -4.06
C PRO A 10 -13.78 1.78 -4.25
N ASP A 11 -13.83 2.62 -3.22
CA ASP A 11 -14.47 3.94 -3.28
C ASP A 11 -13.54 5.04 -3.85
N HIS A 12 -12.24 4.74 -4.01
CA HIS A 12 -11.19 5.68 -4.41
C HIS A 12 -10.31 5.07 -5.50
N THR A 13 -10.94 4.54 -6.55
CA THR A 13 -10.28 3.75 -7.61
C THR A 13 -9.16 4.47 -8.35
N GLU A 14 -9.18 5.82 -8.39
CA GLU A 14 -8.10 6.63 -8.96
C GLU A 14 -6.75 6.36 -8.26
N LEU A 15 -6.73 5.90 -7.00
CA LEU A 15 -5.51 5.52 -6.30
C LEU A 15 -4.70 4.48 -7.06
N VAL A 16 -5.36 3.45 -7.59
CA VAL A 16 -4.70 2.39 -8.37
C VAL A 16 -4.25 2.94 -9.72
N ALA A 17 -5.04 3.84 -10.32
CA ALA A 17 -4.73 4.49 -11.59
C ALA A 17 -3.51 5.43 -11.50
N LEU A 18 -3.28 6.05 -10.34
CA LEU A 18 -2.10 6.88 -10.09
C LEU A 18 -0.79 6.06 -10.06
N GLY A 19 -0.86 4.76 -9.77
CA GLY A 19 0.24 3.82 -9.93
C GLY A 19 1.52 4.17 -9.15
N THR A 20 2.60 4.50 -9.87
CA THR A 20 3.90 4.88 -9.29
C THR A 20 4.33 6.32 -9.56
N LYS A 21 3.39 7.18 -10.01
CA LYS A 21 3.64 8.61 -10.26
C LYS A 21 4.29 9.33 -9.07
N SER A 22 5.10 10.33 -9.36
CA SER A 22 5.71 11.17 -8.34
C SER A 22 4.70 12.08 -7.64
N ILE A 23 5.01 12.50 -6.40
CA ILE A 23 4.18 13.50 -5.70
C ILE A 23 4.11 14.80 -6.53
N ALA A 24 5.19 15.18 -7.22
CA ALA A 24 5.20 16.34 -8.08
C ALA A 24 4.21 16.20 -9.25
N GLU A 25 4.21 15.06 -9.93
CA GLU A 25 3.25 14.77 -11.01
C GLU A 25 1.80 14.77 -10.49
N VAL A 26 1.53 14.13 -9.35
CA VAL A 26 0.18 14.12 -8.76
C VAL A 26 -0.28 15.53 -8.39
N ARG A 27 0.61 16.38 -7.86
CA ARG A 27 0.29 17.78 -7.57
C ARG A 27 -0.01 18.58 -8.83
N THR A 28 0.75 18.38 -9.91
CA THR A 28 0.45 19.00 -11.21
C THR A 28 -0.92 18.54 -11.72
N MET A 29 -1.22 17.23 -11.68
CA MET A 29 -2.50 16.69 -12.11
C MET A 29 -3.69 17.24 -11.30
N LEU A 30 -3.53 17.41 -9.98
CA LEU A 30 -4.54 18.09 -9.15
C LEU A 30 -4.74 19.55 -9.56
N ALA A 31 -3.65 20.31 -9.77
CA ALA A 31 -3.73 21.70 -10.18
C ALA A 31 -4.37 21.88 -11.57
N GLU A 32 -4.24 20.87 -12.44
CA GLU A 32 -4.84 20.82 -13.77
C GLU A 32 -6.26 20.21 -13.78
N ASN A 33 -6.84 19.87 -12.62
CA ASN A 33 -8.14 19.19 -12.48
C ASN A 33 -8.23 17.85 -13.24
N LEU A 34 -7.11 17.14 -13.37
CA LEU A 34 -7.03 15.81 -13.99
C LEU A 34 -7.29 14.66 -13.01
N ILE A 35 -7.40 14.98 -11.72
CA ILE A 35 -7.79 14.07 -10.64
C ILE A 35 -9.07 14.64 -10.06
N VAL A 36 -10.14 13.87 -10.07
CA VAL A 36 -11.45 14.30 -9.56
C VAL A 36 -11.61 13.93 -8.09
N ASP A 37 -11.02 12.79 -7.70
CA ASP A 37 -11.05 12.29 -6.34
C ASP A 37 -9.82 12.77 -5.53
N GLU A 38 -9.99 13.90 -4.84
CA GLU A 38 -8.95 14.46 -3.97
C GLU A 38 -8.59 13.52 -2.81
N VAL A 39 -9.52 12.67 -2.35
CA VAL A 39 -9.28 11.70 -1.27
C VAL A 39 -8.39 10.56 -1.78
N ALA A 40 -8.60 10.11 -3.02
CA ALA A 40 -7.70 9.16 -3.69
C ALA A 40 -6.28 9.74 -3.78
N ALA A 41 -6.14 11.02 -4.14
CA ALA A 41 -4.83 11.67 -4.19
C ALA A 41 -4.17 11.80 -2.82
N ALA A 42 -4.90 12.22 -1.79
CA ALA A 42 -4.37 12.32 -0.43
C ALA A 42 -3.89 10.95 0.09
N THR A 43 -4.71 9.92 -0.11
CA THR A 43 -4.39 8.53 0.26
C THR A 43 -3.17 8.02 -0.51
N TYR A 44 -3.09 8.32 -1.81
CA TYR A 44 -1.93 8.00 -2.64
C TYR A 44 -0.64 8.66 -2.11
N GLN A 45 -0.70 9.95 -1.75
CA GLN A 45 0.47 10.67 -1.24
C GLN A 45 0.97 10.05 0.09
N ALA A 46 0.06 9.75 1.01
CA ALA A 46 0.38 9.08 2.26
C ALA A 46 0.99 7.70 2.03
N TYR A 47 0.38 6.89 1.16
CA TYR A 47 0.86 5.55 0.86
C TYR A 47 2.22 5.56 0.14
N ARG A 48 2.46 6.53 -0.76
CA ARG A 48 3.76 6.69 -1.43
C ARG A 48 4.87 6.97 -0.42
N ALA A 49 4.65 7.86 0.54
CA ALA A 49 5.63 8.15 1.58
C ALA A 49 6.01 6.90 2.40
N THR A 50 5.06 5.99 2.60
CA THR A 50 5.29 4.68 3.23
C THR A 50 6.14 3.78 2.33
N ARG A 51 5.72 3.52 1.09
CA ARG A 51 6.42 2.56 0.21
C ARG A 51 7.82 3.02 -0.24
N ASP A 52 8.10 4.33 -0.19
CA ASP A 52 9.45 4.86 -0.44
C ASP A 52 10.46 4.40 0.65
N ARG A 53 9.97 3.92 1.80
CA ARG A 53 10.79 3.51 2.95
C ARG A 53 10.71 2.02 3.27
N ILE A 54 9.61 1.37 2.88
CA ILE A 54 9.35 -0.05 3.18
C ILE A 54 8.76 -0.78 1.98
N SER A 55 8.98 -2.09 1.91
CA SER A 55 8.24 -2.97 1.01
C SER A 55 6.95 -3.43 1.70
N VAL A 56 5.83 -3.41 0.98
CA VAL A 56 4.53 -3.83 1.50
C VAL A 56 4.08 -5.12 0.82
N VAL A 57 3.78 -6.14 1.63
CA VAL A 57 3.21 -7.42 1.17
C VAL A 57 1.81 -7.56 1.75
N LEU A 58 0.81 -7.61 0.87
CA LEU A 58 -0.60 -7.71 1.22
C LEU A 58 -1.03 -9.17 1.20
N VAL A 59 -1.49 -9.69 2.34
CA VAL A 59 -2.03 -11.05 2.45
C VAL A 59 -3.55 -11.00 2.39
N SER A 60 -4.10 -11.29 1.20
CA SER A 60 -5.52 -11.15 0.89
C SER A 60 -5.95 -12.11 -0.22
N SER A 61 -7.18 -12.60 -0.15
CA SER A 61 -7.83 -13.36 -1.22
C SER A 61 -8.56 -12.49 -2.23
N GLY A 62 -8.80 -11.20 -1.92
CA GLY A 62 -9.58 -10.29 -2.76
C GLY A 62 -8.75 -9.23 -3.48
N ILE A 63 -7.44 -9.15 -3.22
CA ILE A 63 -6.53 -8.20 -3.89
C ILE A 63 -5.81 -8.89 -5.04
N ASP A 64 -6.00 -8.35 -6.24
CA ASP A 64 -5.28 -8.80 -7.43
C ASP A 64 -3.79 -8.40 -7.38
N SER A 65 -2.93 -9.33 -7.81
CA SER A 65 -1.48 -9.13 -7.82
C SER A 65 -1.00 -8.07 -8.81
N VAL A 66 -1.71 -7.86 -9.93
CA VAL A 66 -1.38 -6.84 -10.92
C VAL A 66 -1.74 -5.47 -10.37
N GLU A 67 -2.91 -5.32 -9.73
CA GLU A 67 -3.31 -4.08 -9.07
C GLU A 67 -2.39 -3.70 -7.90
N ALA A 68 -2.05 -4.66 -7.04
CA ALA A 68 -1.08 -4.44 -5.97
C ALA A 68 0.26 -3.95 -6.53
N LYS A 69 0.74 -4.57 -7.61
CA LYS A 69 1.99 -4.18 -8.26
C LYS A 69 1.93 -2.77 -8.85
N ARG A 70 0.78 -2.32 -9.37
CA ARG A 70 0.62 -0.94 -9.88
C ARG A 70 0.90 0.10 -8.80
N ILE A 71 0.51 -0.18 -7.56
CA ILE A 71 0.78 0.69 -6.42
C ILE A 71 2.13 0.37 -5.73
N GLY A 72 2.95 -0.50 -6.30
CA GLY A 72 4.26 -0.86 -5.73
C GLY A 72 4.19 -1.77 -4.50
N ALA A 73 3.08 -2.50 -4.34
CA ALA A 73 2.93 -3.56 -3.35
C ALA A 73 3.14 -4.94 -3.98
N TYR A 74 3.31 -5.94 -3.12
CA TYR A 74 3.18 -7.36 -3.44
C TYR A 74 1.85 -7.87 -2.88
N ALA A 75 1.24 -8.86 -3.54
CA ALA A 75 0.06 -9.55 -3.01
C ALA A 75 0.29 -11.06 -3.01
N CYS A 76 -0.21 -11.73 -1.97
CA CYS A 76 -0.19 -13.17 -1.81
C CYS A 76 -1.40 -13.62 -0.97
N THR A 77 -1.64 -14.93 -0.90
CA THR A 77 -2.85 -15.46 -0.26
C THR A 77 -2.59 -16.09 1.12
N SER A 78 -1.32 -16.33 1.45
CA SER A 78 -0.93 -16.92 2.72
C SER A 78 0.19 -16.16 3.42
N LEU A 79 0.26 -16.30 4.75
CA LEU A 79 1.34 -15.75 5.55
C LEU A 79 2.70 -16.37 5.23
N GLY A 80 2.73 -17.66 4.87
CA GLY A 80 3.95 -18.36 4.49
C GLY A 80 4.57 -17.78 3.21
N GLU A 81 3.75 -17.54 2.19
CA GLU A 81 4.17 -16.83 0.97
C GLU A 81 4.66 -15.42 1.31
N ALA A 82 3.94 -14.69 2.16
CA ALA A 82 4.31 -13.33 2.54
C ALA A 82 5.69 -13.27 3.20
N LEU A 83 5.97 -14.22 4.10
CA LEU A 83 7.25 -14.32 4.78
C LEU A 83 8.37 -14.66 3.78
N GLY A 84 8.13 -15.58 2.85
CA GLY A 84 9.08 -15.91 1.79
C GLY A 84 9.41 -14.73 0.88
N ILE A 85 8.39 -13.94 0.50
CA ILE A 85 8.59 -12.69 -0.25
C ILE A 85 9.41 -11.70 0.58
N ALA A 86 9.04 -11.48 1.85
CA ALA A 86 9.75 -10.54 2.73
C ALA A 86 11.24 -10.91 2.90
N GLN A 87 11.54 -12.19 3.11
CA GLN A 87 12.92 -12.70 3.20
C GLN A 87 13.73 -12.52 1.92
N GLY A 88 13.08 -12.48 0.75
CA GLY A 88 13.74 -12.14 -0.52
C GLY A 88 14.02 -10.64 -0.70
N LEU A 89 13.34 -9.78 0.07
CA LEU A 89 13.42 -8.32 -0.04
C LEU A 89 14.33 -7.68 1.01
N THR A 90 14.66 -8.39 2.09
CA THR A 90 15.53 -7.89 3.16
C THR A 90 16.48 -8.97 3.66
N THR A 91 17.60 -8.55 4.23
CA THR A 91 18.55 -9.42 4.94
C THR A 91 18.31 -9.45 6.45
N GLY A 92 17.32 -8.69 6.94
CA GLY A 92 16.94 -8.63 8.35
C GLY A 92 16.19 -9.88 8.80
N ASN A 93 16.40 -10.27 10.06
CA ASN A 93 15.84 -11.50 10.63
C ASN A 93 14.85 -11.26 11.79
N ASP A 94 14.71 -10.02 12.26
CA ASP A 94 13.83 -9.68 13.37
C ASP A 94 12.40 -9.44 12.86
N ILE A 95 11.42 -10.08 13.52
CA ILE A 95 10.00 -9.99 13.15
C ILE A 95 9.23 -9.41 14.33
N GLY A 96 8.67 -8.21 14.12
CA GLY A 96 7.67 -7.63 14.99
C GLY A 96 6.27 -8.08 14.57
N ILE A 97 5.43 -8.46 15.53
CA ILE A 97 4.03 -8.84 15.29
C ILE A 97 3.14 -7.81 15.98
N LEU A 98 2.31 -7.13 15.19
CA LEU A 98 1.29 -6.20 15.68
C LEU A 98 -0.10 -6.74 15.32
N PRO A 99 -0.77 -7.47 16.23
CA PRO A 99 -2.16 -7.85 16.02
C PRO A 99 -3.05 -6.59 16.09
N TYR A 100 -4.14 -6.57 15.30
CA TYR A 100 -5.11 -5.47 15.29
C TYR A 100 -4.48 -4.10 15.03
N GLY A 101 -3.56 -3.99 14.06
CA GLY A 101 -2.79 -2.76 13.82
C GLY A 101 -3.61 -1.49 13.53
N ALA A 102 -4.89 -1.61 13.17
CA ALA A 102 -5.79 -0.46 13.03
C ALA A 102 -6.24 0.14 14.38
N ASP A 103 -6.16 -0.64 15.45
CA ASP A 103 -6.65 -0.29 16.79
C ASP A 103 -5.51 0.17 17.73
N VAL A 104 -4.29 0.29 17.22
CA VAL A 104 -3.10 0.58 18.04
C VAL A 104 -2.47 1.92 17.61
N ILE A 105 -2.11 2.72 18.61
CA ILE A 105 -1.27 3.90 18.43
C ILE A 105 0.17 3.51 18.76
N ILE A 106 1.07 3.66 17.80
CA ILE A 106 2.50 3.42 18.01
C ILE A 106 3.15 4.73 18.42
N GLU A 107 3.64 4.79 19.66
CA GLU A 107 4.47 5.90 20.13
C GLU A 107 5.94 5.59 19.85
N ILE A 108 6.63 6.51 19.18
CA ILE A 108 8.06 6.41 18.94
C ILE A 108 8.76 7.32 19.95
N SER A 109 9.31 6.71 21.00
CA SER A 109 10.15 7.41 21.97
C SER A 109 11.51 7.73 21.33
N LYS A 110 11.98 8.97 21.50
CA LYS A 110 13.30 9.42 21.06
C LYS A 110 14.39 9.05 22.06
#